data_AF-A0A536X5I7-F1
#
_entry.id   AF-A0A536X5I7-F1
#
_cell.length_a   1.000
_cell.length_b   1.000
_cell.length_c   1.000
_cell.angle_alpha   90.00
_cell.angle_beta   90.00
_cell.angle_gamma   90.00
#
_symmetry.space_group_name_H-M   'P 1'
#
loop_
_entity.id
_entity.type
_entity.pdbx_description
1 polymer ?
#
loop_
_entity_poly.entity_id
_entity_poly.type
_entity_poly.pdbx_seq_one_letter_code
_entity_poly.pdbx_strand_id
1 'polypeptide(L)'
;MQQTHGDDESTESRRTAALALWRYGHDYLKAAQTLAENDRVTCNESQAPYHLAAQGIEFALKSYLRAKGMTPGELSARIGHSLVDALQEALARHLATPPVEVVRTIRVIAPHHRDDQFRYLVVRYGEFPNLAPLLAAGTWILAQIAADVVADYFAYHGCGSTPAVDDMLRRMHTDLQLTASKTPTLQ
;
A
#
# COMPACT_ATOMS: atom_id res chain seq x y z
N MET A 1 -2.18 -12.42 -36.98
CA MET A 1 -2.32 -11.55 -35.79
C MET A 1 -2.60 -12.44 -34.60
N GLN A 2 -1.57 -12.89 -33.88
CA GLN A 2 -1.71 -13.75 -32.69
C GLN A 2 -0.39 -13.70 -31.90
N GLN A 3 -0.12 -12.58 -31.23
CA GLN A 3 1.00 -12.45 -30.27
C GLN A 3 0.69 -11.49 -29.09
N THR A 4 -0.53 -10.98 -28.93
CA THR A 4 -0.84 -9.97 -27.91
C THR A 4 -1.04 -10.53 -26.49
N HIS A 5 -1.51 -11.77 -26.34
CA HIS A 5 -1.94 -12.29 -25.03
C HIS A 5 -0.79 -12.60 -24.05
N GLY A 6 0.35 -13.11 -24.56
CA GLY A 6 1.52 -13.43 -23.72
C GLY A 6 2.33 -12.20 -23.28
N ASP A 7 2.38 -11.17 -24.12
CA ASP A 7 3.09 -9.92 -23.81
C ASP A 7 2.35 -9.08 -22.77
N ASP A 8 1.00 -9.06 -22.83
CA ASP A 8 0.15 -8.37 -21.85
C ASP A 8 0.25 -9.00 -20.46
N GLU A 9 0.23 -10.33 -20.35
CA GLU A 9 0.38 -11.03 -19.07
C GLU A 9 1.78 -10.81 -18.45
N SER A 10 2.83 -10.78 -19.28
CA SER A 10 4.19 -10.44 -18.83
C SER A 10 4.33 -8.99 -18.36
N THR A 11 3.56 -8.08 -18.97
CA THR A 11 3.56 -6.65 -18.65
C THR A 11 2.77 -6.39 -17.38
N GLU A 12 1.60 -7.00 -17.25
CA GLU A 12 0.77 -6.91 -16.05
C GLU A 12 1.49 -7.52 -14.84
N SER A 13 2.15 -8.66 -15.03
CA SER A 13 2.97 -9.30 -13.98
C SER A 13 4.09 -8.38 -13.47
N ARG A 14 4.71 -7.57 -14.35
CA ARG A 14 5.74 -6.58 -13.97
C ARG A 14 5.14 -5.35 -13.28
N ARG A 15 4.01 -4.83 -13.75
CA ARG A 15 3.29 -3.70 -13.11
C ARG A 15 2.75 -4.06 -11.74
N THR A 16 2.42 -5.34 -11.55
CA THR A 16 1.94 -5.89 -10.28
C THR A 16 3.02 -6.69 -9.55
N ALA A 17 4.31 -6.52 -9.89
CA ALA A 17 5.41 -7.13 -9.13
C ALA A 17 5.44 -6.58 -7.70
N ALA A 18 5.99 -7.34 -6.75
CA ALA A 18 6.00 -6.95 -5.34
C ALA A 18 6.66 -5.57 -5.13
N LEU A 19 7.80 -5.32 -5.77
CA LEU A 19 8.49 -4.03 -5.70
C LEU A 19 7.70 -2.89 -6.33
N ALA A 20 7.04 -3.13 -7.47
CA ALA A 20 6.22 -2.11 -8.14
C ALA A 20 5.05 -1.67 -7.24
N LEU A 21 4.36 -2.64 -6.64
CA LEU A 21 3.27 -2.38 -5.70
C LEU A 21 3.77 -1.72 -4.41
N TRP A 22 4.93 -2.12 -3.89
CA TRP A 22 5.54 -1.44 -2.73
C TRP A 22 5.76 0.05 -3.05
N ARG A 23 6.28 0.33 -4.25
CA ARG A 23 6.54 1.70 -4.70
C ARG A 23 5.25 2.50 -4.88
N TYR A 24 4.23 1.92 -5.52
CA TYR A 24 2.92 2.56 -5.62
C TYR A 24 2.32 2.83 -4.24
N GLY A 25 2.42 1.89 -3.30
CA GLY A 25 1.99 2.09 -1.92
C GLY A 25 2.66 3.29 -1.28
N HIS A 26 3.99 3.40 -1.36
CA HIS A 26 4.74 4.52 -0.82
C HIS A 26 4.39 5.85 -1.48
N ASP A 27 4.33 5.90 -2.81
CA ASP A 27 4.05 7.12 -3.57
C ASP A 27 2.61 7.63 -3.29
N TYR A 28 1.63 6.73 -3.17
CA TYR A 28 0.25 7.10 -2.82
C TYR A 28 0.12 7.64 -1.40
N LEU A 29 0.78 7.03 -0.41
CA LEU A 29 0.79 7.54 0.96
C LEU A 29 1.46 8.92 1.03
N LYS A 30 2.57 9.10 0.31
CA LYS A 30 3.24 10.39 0.20
C LYS A 30 2.36 11.44 -0.46
N ALA A 31 1.62 11.09 -1.51
CA ALA A 31 0.68 11.98 -2.17
C ALA A 31 -0.48 12.38 -1.23
N ALA A 32 -1.06 11.41 -0.51
CA ALA A 32 -2.11 11.67 0.48
C ALA A 32 -1.66 12.67 1.55
N GLN A 33 -0.46 12.46 2.10
CA GLN A 33 0.15 13.37 3.07
C GLN A 33 0.37 14.77 2.48
N THR A 34 0.99 14.83 1.30
CA THR A 34 1.31 16.10 0.62
C THR A 34 0.04 16.91 0.35
N LEU A 35 -1.03 16.27 -0.08
CA LEU A 35 -2.32 16.91 -0.34
C LEU A 35 -2.91 17.47 0.96
N ALA A 36 -2.89 16.69 2.05
CA ALA A 36 -3.41 17.13 3.34
C ALA A 36 -2.62 18.29 3.98
N GLU A 37 -1.31 18.38 3.73
CA GLU A 37 -0.44 19.39 4.33
C GLU A 37 -0.33 20.70 3.53
N ASN A 38 -0.48 20.65 2.19
CA ASN A 38 -0.14 21.79 1.32
C ASN A 38 -1.35 22.53 0.74
N ASP A 39 -2.57 22.06 1.00
CA ASP A 39 -3.76 22.74 0.52
C ASP A 39 -3.95 24.09 1.24
N ARG A 40 -3.95 25.16 0.44
CA ARG A 40 -4.21 26.54 0.93
C ARG A 40 -5.66 26.75 1.37
N VAL A 41 -6.56 25.88 0.92
CA VAL A 41 -7.97 25.86 1.30
C VAL A 41 -8.21 24.55 2.02
N THR A 42 -8.40 24.61 3.34
CA THR A 42 -8.70 23.42 4.13
C THR A 42 -10.14 22.99 3.88
N CYS A 43 -10.31 21.71 3.56
CA CYS A 43 -11.60 21.07 3.33
C CYS A 43 -11.53 19.68 3.94
N ASN A 44 -12.00 19.53 5.18
CA ASN A 44 -11.95 18.26 5.89
C ASN A 44 -12.83 17.20 5.18
N GLU A 45 -13.82 17.66 4.43
CA GLU A 45 -14.72 16.89 3.60
C GLU A 45 -14.07 16.34 2.33
N SER A 46 -12.89 16.84 1.95
CA SER A 46 -12.18 16.35 0.77
C SER A 46 -11.80 14.89 0.96
N GLN A 47 -12.35 14.02 0.11
CA GLN A 47 -12.15 12.58 0.23
C GLN A 47 -10.88 12.08 -0.47
N ALA A 48 -10.24 12.95 -1.27
CA ALA A 48 -9.06 12.58 -2.05
C ALA A 48 -7.88 12.06 -1.20
N PRO A 49 -7.49 12.71 -0.07
CA PRO A 49 -6.43 12.18 0.77
C PRO A 49 -6.75 10.80 1.36
N TYR A 50 -8.00 10.56 1.74
CA TYR A 50 -8.45 9.27 2.29
C TYR A 50 -8.42 8.17 1.23
N HIS A 51 -8.85 8.48 0.01
CA HIS A 51 -8.76 7.55 -1.11
C HIS A 51 -7.32 7.18 -1.41
N LEU A 52 -6.43 8.16 -1.51
CA LEU A 52 -5.01 7.93 -1.75
C LEU A 52 -4.39 7.09 -0.64
N ALA A 53 -4.73 7.36 0.63
CA ALA A 53 -4.23 6.58 1.75
C ALA A 53 -4.75 5.14 1.75
N ALA A 54 -6.04 4.93 1.48
CA ALA A 54 -6.64 3.60 1.36
C ALA A 54 -6.01 2.78 0.23
N GLN A 55 -5.84 3.39 -0.94
CA GLN A 55 -5.17 2.76 -2.09
C GLN A 55 -3.69 2.44 -1.76
N GLY A 56 -3.00 3.32 -1.03
CA GLY A 56 -1.65 3.07 -0.57
C GLY A 56 -1.54 1.85 0.35
N ILE A 57 -2.50 1.68 1.27
CA ILE A 57 -2.60 0.50 2.14
C ILE A 57 -2.89 -0.76 1.30
N GLU A 58 -3.80 -0.69 0.33
CA GLU A 58 -4.11 -1.80 -0.57
C GLU A 58 -2.85 -2.29 -1.29
N PHE A 59 -2.09 -1.36 -1.89
CA PHE A 59 -0.85 -1.68 -2.58
C PHE A 59 0.21 -2.26 -1.65
N ALA A 60 0.33 -1.75 -0.42
CA ALA A 60 1.24 -2.32 0.56
C ALA A 60 0.89 -3.78 0.89
N LEU A 61 -0.38 -4.09 1.13
CA LEU A 61 -0.83 -5.46 1.41
C LEU A 61 -0.63 -6.37 0.18
N LYS A 62 -1.03 -5.92 -1.01
CA LYS A 62 -0.86 -6.69 -2.25
C LYS A 62 0.62 -6.92 -2.59
N SER A 63 1.49 -5.96 -2.30
CA SER A 63 2.93 -6.10 -2.45
C SER A 63 3.47 -7.28 -1.65
N TYR A 64 3.06 -7.40 -0.38
CA TYR A 64 3.41 -8.55 0.46
C TYR A 64 2.89 -9.86 -0.12
N LEU A 65 1.63 -9.89 -0.54
CA LEU A 65 1.01 -11.08 -1.12
C LEU A 65 1.73 -11.55 -2.39
N ARG A 66 2.20 -10.61 -3.24
CA ARG A 66 3.06 -10.92 -4.39
C ARG A 66 4.41 -11.48 -3.96
N ALA A 67 5.06 -10.86 -2.97
CA ALA A 67 6.33 -11.37 -2.43
C ALA A 67 6.19 -12.77 -1.79
N LYS A 68 4.98 -13.13 -1.35
CA LYS A 68 4.63 -14.49 -0.89
C LYS A 68 4.12 -15.40 -2.01
N GLY A 69 4.27 -15.01 -3.27
CA GLY A 69 4.02 -15.84 -4.44
C GLY A 69 2.58 -15.87 -4.95
N MET A 70 1.65 -15.04 -4.45
CA MET A 70 0.33 -14.92 -5.10
C MET A 70 0.51 -14.36 -6.51
N THR A 71 -0.16 -14.90 -7.51
CA THR A 71 -0.16 -14.39 -8.89
C THR A 71 -1.05 -13.15 -9.05
N PRO A 72 -0.90 -12.35 -10.13
CA PRO A 72 -1.81 -11.23 -10.41
C PRO A 72 -3.28 -11.68 -10.53
N GLY A 73 -3.52 -12.85 -11.14
CA GLY A 73 -4.85 -13.44 -11.25
C GLY A 73 -5.45 -13.79 -9.89
N GLU A 74 -4.67 -14.38 -8.97
CA GLU A 74 -5.13 -14.66 -7.62
C GLU A 74 -5.40 -13.39 -6.81
N LEU A 75 -4.57 -12.35 -6.95
CA LEU A 75 -4.84 -11.06 -6.32
C LEU A 75 -6.17 -10.48 -6.82
N SER A 76 -6.39 -10.47 -8.13
CA SER A 76 -7.63 -9.93 -8.70
C SER A 76 -8.85 -10.75 -8.26
N ALA A 77 -8.80 -12.09 -8.39
CA ALA A 77 -9.95 -12.95 -8.17
C ALA A 77 -10.30 -13.17 -6.69
N ARG A 78 -9.30 -13.25 -5.80
CA ARG A 78 -9.51 -13.58 -4.38
C ARG A 78 -9.51 -12.37 -3.46
N ILE A 79 -8.71 -11.35 -3.80
CA ILE A 79 -8.53 -10.17 -2.94
C ILE A 79 -9.28 -8.97 -3.50
N GLY A 80 -9.28 -8.79 -4.83
CA GLY A 80 -9.90 -7.63 -5.47
C GLY A 80 -9.40 -6.33 -4.84
N HIS A 81 -10.31 -5.45 -4.44
CA HIS A 81 -10.00 -4.19 -3.74
C HIS A 81 -10.30 -4.23 -2.23
N SER A 82 -10.48 -5.42 -1.65
CA SER A 82 -10.83 -5.56 -0.24
C SER A 82 -9.60 -5.45 0.66
N LEU A 83 -9.52 -4.36 1.44
CA LEU A 83 -8.45 -4.20 2.44
C LEU A 83 -8.53 -5.25 3.55
N VAL A 84 -9.74 -5.69 3.91
CA VAL A 84 -9.94 -6.68 4.97
C VAL A 84 -9.46 -8.05 4.51
N ASP A 85 -9.82 -8.47 3.30
CA ASP A 85 -9.40 -9.77 2.77
C ASP A 85 -7.89 -9.78 2.50
N ALA A 86 -7.34 -8.66 1.99
CA ALA A 86 -5.90 -8.49 1.81
C ALA A 86 -5.14 -8.63 3.13
N LEU A 87 -5.63 -8.00 4.21
CA LEU A 87 -5.00 -8.09 5.53
C LEU A 87 -5.11 -9.50 6.11
N GLN A 88 -6.27 -10.13 6.00
CA GLN A 88 -6.48 -11.51 6.49
C GLN A 88 -5.58 -12.50 5.77
N GLU A 89 -5.49 -12.43 4.44
CA GLU A 89 -4.60 -13.29 3.66
C GLU A 89 -3.13 -13.02 4.00
N ALA A 90 -2.74 -11.75 4.19
CA ALA A 90 -1.37 -11.41 4.58
C ALA A 90 -1.01 -12.00 5.96
N LEU A 91 -1.92 -11.91 6.93
CA LEU A 91 -1.75 -12.54 8.25
C LEU A 91 -1.66 -14.07 8.15
N ALA A 92 -2.50 -14.69 7.33
CA ALA A 92 -2.45 -16.13 7.07
C ALA A 92 -1.12 -16.57 6.45
N ARG A 93 -0.43 -15.65 5.77
CA ARG A 93 0.90 -15.83 5.17
C ARG A 93 2.05 -15.31 6.05
N HIS A 94 1.80 -15.12 7.34
CA HIS A 94 2.78 -14.75 8.36
C HIS A 94 3.30 -13.30 8.28
N LEU A 95 2.47 -12.36 7.83
CA LEU A 95 2.74 -10.95 8.10
C LEU A 95 2.86 -10.74 9.62
N ALA A 96 3.81 -9.91 10.06
CA ALA A 96 3.95 -9.55 11.46
C ALA A 96 2.59 -9.07 12.02
N THR A 97 2.26 -9.45 13.25
CA THR A 97 0.99 -9.05 13.89
C THR A 97 0.91 -7.53 13.99
N PRO A 98 -0.07 -6.87 13.33
CA PRO A 98 -0.20 -5.43 13.37
C PRO A 98 -0.62 -4.93 14.75
N PRO A 99 -0.15 -3.73 15.15
CA PRO A 99 -0.73 -3.02 16.28
C PRO A 99 -2.25 -2.88 16.13
N VAL A 100 -2.97 -2.89 17.25
CA VAL A 100 -4.44 -2.79 17.25
C VAL A 100 -4.95 -1.56 16.48
N GLU A 101 -4.22 -0.45 16.53
CA GLU A 101 -4.58 0.78 15.82
C GLU A 101 -4.47 0.64 14.29
N VAL A 102 -3.52 -0.15 13.78
CA VAL A 102 -3.42 -0.45 12.35
C VAL A 102 -4.64 -1.23 11.89
N VAL A 103 -5.03 -2.27 12.65
CA VAL A 103 -6.22 -3.09 12.35
C VAL A 103 -7.49 -2.24 12.42
N ARG A 104 -7.64 -1.40 13.45
CA ARG A 104 -8.80 -0.51 13.61
C ARG A 104 -8.90 0.45 12.43
N THR A 105 -7.79 1.09 12.05
CA THR A 105 -7.73 2.05 10.95
C THR A 105 -8.17 1.42 9.62
N ILE A 106 -7.66 0.22 9.31
CA ILE A 106 -8.04 -0.51 8.10
C ILE A 106 -9.54 -0.82 8.09
N ARG A 107 -10.09 -1.27 9.22
CA ARG A 107 -11.53 -1.57 9.34
C ARG A 107 -12.42 -0.34 9.17
N VAL A 108 -11.96 0.83 9.59
CA VAL A 108 -12.72 2.09 9.44
C VAL A 108 -12.80 2.48 7.96
N ILE A 109 -11.71 2.41 7.21
CA ILE A 109 -11.67 2.89 5.82
C ILE A 109 -12.17 1.86 4.80
N ALA A 110 -12.05 0.56 5.09
CA ALA A 110 -12.39 -0.53 4.16
C ALA A 110 -13.81 -0.46 3.56
N PRO A 111 -14.88 -0.11 4.29
CA PRO A 111 -16.22 0.00 3.69
C PRO A 111 -16.32 1.05 2.58
N HIS A 112 -15.43 2.04 2.60
CA HIS A 112 -15.36 3.11 1.60
C HIS A 112 -14.42 2.75 0.45
N HIS A 113 -13.52 1.79 0.64
CA HIS A 113 -12.53 1.34 -0.34
C HIS A 113 -12.86 -0.08 -0.79
N ARG A 114 -13.79 -0.21 -1.75
CA ARG A 114 -14.31 -1.51 -2.23
C ARG A 114 -14.94 -1.39 -3.62
N ASP A 115 -15.05 -2.51 -4.32
CA ASP A 115 -15.75 -2.62 -5.61
C ASP A 115 -15.16 -1.68 -6.69
N ASP A 116 -13.83 -1.69 -6.85
CA ASP A 116 -13.04 -0.88 -7.81
C ASP A 116 -13.16 0.64 -7.66
N GLN A 117 -13.79 1.12 -6.58
CA GLN A 117 -14.08 2.54 -6.38
C GLN A 117 -13.91 2.97 -4.93
N PHE A 118 -13.67 4.27 -4.75
CA PHE A 118 -13.81 4.90 -3.45
C PHE A 118 -15.20 5.48 -3.30
N ARG A 119 -15.98 4.91 -2.39
CA ARG A 119 -17.33 5.35 -2.06
C ARG A 119 -17.29 6.52 -1.11
N TYR A 120 -18.34 7.35 -1.20
CA TYR A 120 -18.47 8.54 -0.36
C TYR A 120 -18.36 8.21 1.13
N LEU A 121 -17.44 8.87 1.84
CA LEU A 121 -17.40 8.85 3.31
C LEU A 121 -18.59 9.65 3.85
N VAL A 122 -19.63 8.93 4.30
CA VAL A 122 -20.73 9.51 5.06
C VAL A 122 -20.34 9.51 6.54
N VAL A 123 -19.87 10.66 7.01
CA VAL A 123 -19.59 10.92 8.43
C VAL A 123 -20.48 12.06 8.93
N ARG A 124 -20.66 12.20 10.25
CA ARG A 124 -21.35 13.38 10.76
C ARG A 124 -20.50 14.62 10.50
N TYR A 125 -21.15 15.78 10.47
CA TYR A 125 -20.47 17.05 10.30
C TYR A 125 -19.34 17.21 11.32
N GLY A 126 -18.12 17.47 10.84
CA GLY A 126 -16.93 17.62 11.67
C GLY A 126 -16.27 16.32 12.15
N GLU A 127 -16.77 15.13 11.76
CA GLU A 127 -16.25 13.82 12.20
C GLU A 127 -15.41 13.11 11.12
N PHE A 128 -14.82 13.84 10.17
CA PHE A 128 -13.91 13.22 9.21
C PHE A 128 -12.73 12.56 9.93
N PRO A 129 -12.36 11.32 9.56
CA PRO A 129 -11.31 10.60 10.27
C PRO A 129 -9.99 11.38 10.24
N ASN A 130 -9.19 11.28 11.30
CA ASN A 130 -7.81 11.75 11.20
C ASN A 130 -7.08 10.93 10.13
N LEU A 131 -6.40 11.61 9.19
CA LEU A 131 -5.62 10.96 8.14
C LEU A 131 -4.34 10.30 8.69
N ALA A 132 -3.76 10.83 9.77
CA ALA A 132 -2.48 10.36 10.30
C ALA A 132 -2.46 8.85 10.64
N PRO A 133 -3.48 8.26 11.30
CA PRO A 133 -3.58 6.82 11.48
C PRO A 133 -3.50 6.01 10.17
N LEU A 134 -4.12 6.49 9.08
CA LEU A 134 -4.07 5.81 7.77
C LEU A 134 -2.66 5.81 7.18
N LEU A 135 -1.98 6.96 7.26
CA LEU A 135 -0.58 7.09 6.83
C LEU A 135 0.34 6.19 7.67
N ALA A 136 0.14 6.18 9.00
CA ALA A 136 0.90 5.34 9.92
C ALA A 136 0.67 3.84 9.65
N ALA A 137 -0.57 3.43 9.37
CA ALA A 137 -0.90 2.05 9.02
C ALA A 137 -0.20 1.60 7.73
N GLY A 138 -0.31 2.39 6.66
CA GLY A 138 0.33 2.06 5.38
C GLY A 138 1.86 2.03 5.47
N THR A 139 2.47 3.03 6.12
CA THR A 139 3.93 3.09 6.29
C THR A 139 4.45 1.96 7.20
N TRP A 140 3.72 1.60 8.24
CA TRP A 140 4.06 0.44 9.08
C TRP A 140 4.05 -0.85 8.25
N ILE A 141 3.02 -1.11 7.44
CA ILE A 141 2.97 -2.31 6.58
C ILE A 141 4.16 -2.31 5.62
N LEU A 142 4.40 -1.21 4.89
CA LEU A 142 5.52 -1.11 3.94
C LEU A 142 6.87 -1.37 4.59
N ALA A 143 7.07 -0.94 5.84
CA ALA A 143 8.28 -1.21 6.60
C ALA A 143 8.41 -2.69 6.97
N GLN A 144 7.33 -3.33 7.41
CA GLN A 144 7.35 -4.76 7.77
C GLN A 144 7.69 -5.66 6.59
N ILE A 145 7.29 -5.29 5.37
CA ILE A 145 7.37 -6.16 4.19
C ILE A 145 8.61 -5.90 3.32
N ALA A 146 9.41 -4.88 3.64
CA ALA A 146 10.52 -4.45 2.80
C ALA A 146 11.52 -5.59 2.53
N ALA A 147 11.83 -6.39 3.56
CA ALA A 147 12.71 -7.56 3.44
C ALA A 147 12.18 -8.60 2.45
N ASP A 148 10.89 -8.95 2.56
CA ASP A 148 10.24 -9.91 1.66
C ASP A 148 10.21 -9.40 0.22
N VAL A 149 9.90 -8.11 0.02
CA VAL A 149 9.86 -7.47 -1.30
C VAL A 149 11.23 -7.46 -1.97
N VAL A 150 12.29 -7.17 -1.20
CA VAL A 150 13.66 -7.21 -1.72
C VAL A 150 14.05 -8.65 -2.06
N ALA A 151 13.76 -9.62 -1.19
CA ALA A 151 14.05 -11.02 -1.46
C ALA A 151 13.38 -11.51 -2.76
N ASP A 152 12.09 -11.21 -2.95
CA ASP A 152 11.33 -11.48 -4.17
C ASP A 152 11.99 -10.84 -5.41
N TYR A 153 12.35 -9.55 -5.31
CA TYR A 153 12.98 -8.83 -6.40
C TYR A 153 14.30 -9.48 -6.84
N PHE A 154 15.20 -9.84 -5.91
CA PHE A 154 16.47 -10.49 -6.29
C PHE A 154 16.29 -11.91 -6.79
N ALA A 155 15.27 -12.63 -6.33
CA ALA A 155 14.99 -13.98 -6.79
C ALA A 155 14.48 -14.01 -8.25
N TYR A 156 13.69 -13.02 -8.66
CA TYR A 156 12.94 -13.10 -9.94
C TYR A 156 13.14 -11.92 -10.90
N HIS A 157 13.66 -10.79 -10.43
CA HIS A 157 13.67 -9.53 -11.18
C HIS A 157 15.02 -8.79 -11.19
N GLY A 158 15.96 -9.18 -10.32
CA GLY A 158 17.28 -8.57 -10.21
C GLY A 158 18.10 -8.71 -11.50
N CYS A 159 18.73 -7.63 -11.92
CA CYS A 159 19.73 -7.63 -12.99
C CYS A 159 21.11 -7.20 -12.46
N GLY A 160 22.16 -7.36 -13.27
CA GLY A 160 23.56 -7.10 -12.86
C GLY A 160 23.88 -5.68 -12.37
N SER A 161 23.00 -4.69 -12.58
CA SER A 161 23.12 -3.32 -12.08
C SER A 161 22.31 -3.05 -10.79
N THR A 162 21.71 -4.08 -10.20
CA THR A 162 20.95 -3.93 -8.95
C THR A 162 21.90 -3.59 -7.80
N PRO A 163 21.55 -2.63 -6.91
CA PRO A 163 22.30 -2.38 -5.67
C PRO A 163 22.49 -3.67 -4.84
N ALA A 164 23.36 -3.68 -3.84
CA ALA A 164 23.35 -4.78 -2.88
C ALA A 164 22.02 -4.83 -2.10
N VAL A 165 21.59 -6.01 -1.66
CA VAL A 165 20.37 -6.23 -0.85
C VAL A 165 20.28 -5.24 0.31
N ASP A 166 21.36 -5.11 1.09
CA ASP A 166 21.42 -4.22 2.25
C ASP A 166 21.27 -2.73 1.89
N ASP A 167 21.82 -2.31 0.75
CA ASP A 167 21.70 -0.93 0.27
C ASP A 167 20.28 -0.63 -0.19
N MET A 168 19.61 -1.58 -0.84
CA MET A 168 18.21 -1.42 -1.27
C MET A 168 17.28 -1.34 -0.07
N LEU A 169 17.44 -2.23 0.91
CA LEU A 169 16.67 -2.18 2.17
C LEU A 169 16.89 -0.88 2.92
N ARG A 170 18.14 -0.41 3.02
CA ARG A 170 18.46 0.88 3.65
C ARG A 170 17.74 2.03 2.96
N ARG A 171 17.75 2.08 1.62
CA ARG A 171 17.06 3.12 0.84
C ARG A 171 15.54 3.09 1.05
N MET A 172 14.93 1.90 1.01
CA MET A 172 13.49 1.74 1.26
C MET A 172 13.08 2.22 2.66
N HIS A 173 13.86 1.88 3.69
CA HIS A 173 13.60 2.36 5.05
C HIS A 173 13.79 3.87 5.19
N THR A 174 14.84 4.44 4.59
CA THR A 174 15.06 5.89 4.58
C THR A 174 13.90 6.63 3.92
N ASP A 175 13.42 6.13 2.77
CA ASP A 175 12.28 6.69 2.05
C ASP A 175 10.99 6.67 2.90
N LEU A 176 10.75 5.59 3.65
CA LEU A 176 9.62 5.51 4.59
C LEU A 176 9.77 6.47 5.78
N GLN A 177 10.98 6.58 6.35
CA GLN A 177 11.25 7.48 7.47
C GLN A 177 11.01 8.95 7.10
N LEU A 178 11.37 9.36 5.87
CA LEU A 178 11.13 10.72 5.39
C LEU A 178 9.64 11.06 5.26
N THR A 179 8.80 10.07 4.92
CA THR A 179 7.34 10.21 4.90
C THR A 179 6.77 10.22 6.33
N ALA A 180 7.21 9.30 7.19
CA ALA A 180 6.73 9.18 8.57
C ALA A 180 7.10 10.38 9.46
N SER A 181 8.29 10.96 9.31
CA SER A 181 8.78 12.09 10.14
C SER A 181 8.00 13.38 9.96
N LYS A 182 7.16 13.46 8.93
CA LYS A 182 6.23 14.58 8.70
C LYS A 182 4.85 14.34 9.31
N THR A 183 4.57 13.13 9.80
CA THR A 183 3.30 12.79 10.45
C THR A 183 3.43 13.02 11.96
N PRO A 184 2.61 13.88 12.61
CA PRO A 184 2.69 14.05 14.06
C PRO A 184 2.39 12.73 14.78
N THR A 185 3.29 12.34 15.68
CA THR A 185 3.19 11.12 16.47
C THR A 185 1.90 11.13 17.30
N LEU A 186 1.13 10.04 17.26
CA LEU A 186 0.00 9.83 18.17
C LEU A 186 0.53 9.86 19.61
N GLN A 187 0.24 10.93 20.34
CA GLN A 187 0.36 11.00 21.81
C GLN A 187 -0.99 10.66 22.44
#